data_AF-A0A4S4BK13-F1
#
_entry.id   AF-A0A4S4BK13-F1
#
_cell.length_a   1.000
_cell.length_b   1.000
_cell.length_c   1.000
_cell.angle_alpha   90.00
_cell.angle_beta   90.00
_cell.angle_gamma   90.00
#
_symmetry.space_group_name_H-M   'P 1'
#
loop_
_entity.id
_entity.type
_entity.pdbx_description
1 polymer ?
#
loop_
_entity_poly.entity_id
_entity_poly.type
_entity_poly.pdbx_seq_one_letter_code
_entity_poly.pdbx_strand_id
1 'polypeptide(L)'
;MSITDSQAGGRAAIRLLQGYVWHPQSADVDLEHYLPRELDLPKSPGAADEDDAHVLWDMVSPPFAFFENGEPTAAQTFYQFTVLRVYDDRPSNEALHGDAEAASQALNPLLDGTPDGVGWQLWEDLREL
;
A
#
# COMPACT_ATOMS: atom_id res chain seq x y z
N MET A 1 -32.80 14.95 -22.29
CA MET A 1 -32.90 14.13 -21.07
C MET A 1 -31.50 13.74 -20.71
N SER A 2 -30.88 14.51 -19.81
CA SER A 2 -29.54 14.23 -19.32
C SER A 2 -29.64 13.12 -18.29
N ILE A 3 -28.87 12.06 -18.51
CA ILE A 3 -28.59 10.99 -17.56
C ILE A 3 -28.20 11.63 -16.23
N THR A 4 -29.09 11.51 -15.25
CA THR A 4 -28.82 11.74 -13.84
C THR A 4 -27.73 10.77 -13.42
N ASP A 5 -26.51 11.29 -13.33
CA ASP A 5 -25.43 10.70 -12.55
C ASP A 5 -26.03 10.39 -11.17
N SER A 6 -26.09 9.12 -10.82
CA SER A 6 -26.64 8.69 -9.55
C SER A 6 -25.62 9.06 -8.48
N GLN A 7 -25.76 10.28 -7.95
CA GLN A 7 -25.23 10.63 -6.63
C GLN A 7 -25.97 9.78 -5.58
N ALA A 8 -25.59 8.51 -5.47
CA ALA A 8 -25.64 7.86 -4.18
C ALA A 8 -24.54 8.54 -3.36
N GLY A 9 -24.92 9.27 -2.30
CA GLY A 9 -23.98 9.72 -1.26
C GLY A 9 -23.41 8.48 -0.58
N GLY A 10 -22.40 7.92 -1.22
CA GLY A 10 -22.05 6.51 -1.13
C GLY A 10 -20.57 6.39 -0.94
N ARG A 11 -20.21 5.81 0.21
CA ARG A 11 -18.86 5.52 0.62
C ARG A 11 -17.99 5.04 -0.54
N ALA A 12 -16.88 5.74 -0.77
CA ALA A 12 -15.88 5.42 -1.77
C ALA A 12 -14.74 4.63 -1.14
N ALA A 13 -14.60 3.36 -1.51
CA ALA A 13 -13.43 2.56 -1.16
C ALA A 13 -12.29 2.87 -2.14
N ILE A 14 -11.20 3.47 -1.66
CA ILE A 14 -10.06 3.89 -2.48
C ILE A 14 -8.84 3.08 -2.09
N ARG A 15 -8.15 2.58 -3.13
CA ARG A 15 -6.89 1.85 -3.03
C ARG A 15 -5.73 2.82 -3.17
N LEU A 16 -5.03 3.07 -2.08
CA LEU A 16 -3.79 3.84 -2.02
C LEU A 16 -2.63 2.90 -2.27
N LEU A 17 -2.04 2.99 -3.46
CA LEU A 17 -0.83 2.24 -3.79
C LEU A 17 0.30 2.74 -2.86
N GLN A 18 0.95 1.85 -2.12
CA GLN A 18 2.04 2.18 -1.19
C GLN A 18 3.42 1.82 -1.73
N GLY A 19 3.57 0.66 -2.36
CA GLY A 19 4.83 0.29 -3.00
C GLY A 19 4.91 -1.18 -3.36
N TYR A 20 6.14 -1.71 -3.32
CA TYR A 20 6.43 -3.13 -3.52
C TYR A 20 7.23 -3.70 -2.36
N VAL A 21 6.99 -4.97 -2.06
CA VAL A 21 7.78 -5.77 -1.11
C VAL A 21 8.21 -7.03 -1.84
N TRP A 22 9.42 -7.51 -1.58
CA TRP A 22 9.92 -8.74 -2.15
C TRP A 22 10.75 -9.53 -1.16
N HIS A 23 10.83 -10.83 -1.37
CA HIS A 23 11.72 -11.71 -0.61
C HIS A 23 12.17 -12.89 -1.49
N PRO A 24 13.26 -13.60 -1.14
CA PRO A 24 13.71 -14.75 -1.90
C PRO A 24 12.64 -15.84 -1.95
N GLN A 25 12.41 -16.45 -3.12
CA GLN A 25 11.46 -17.55 -3.26
C GLN A 25 11.83 -18.77 -2.41
N SER A 26 13.13 -18.93 -2.11
CA SER A 26 13.64 -19.98 -1.25
C SER A 26 13.47 -19.70 0.25
N ALA A 27 13.09 -18.48 0.62
CA ALA A 27 12.87 -18.10 2.00
C ALA A 27 11.41 -18.36 2.39
N ASP A 28 11.21 -19.00 3.54
CA ASP A 28 9.87 -19.25 4.11
C ASP A 28 9.39 -17.99 4.85
N VAL A 29 9.13 -16.93 4.08
CA VAL A 29 8.63 -15.64 4.58
C VAL A 29 7.13 -15.61 4.40
N ASP A 30 6.42 -15.54 5.52
CA ASP A 30 4.99 -15.30 5.55
C ASP A 30 4.73 -13.88 6.04
N LEU A 31 4.38 -12.99 5.10
CA LEU A 31 4.10 -11.58 5.37
C LEU A 31 2.95 -11.39 6.37
N GLU A 32 2.01 -12.34 6.46
CA GLU A 32 0.89 -12.24 7.40
C GLU A 32 1.35 -12.27 8.87
N HIS A 33 2.52 -12.87 9.15
CA HIS A 33 3.09 -12.90 10.50
C HIS A 33 3.75 -11.58 10.90
N TYR A 34 4.16 -10.75 9.94
CA TYR A 34 4.91 -9.51 10.19
C TYR A 34 4.06 -8.27 9.98
N LEU A 35 3.07 -8.33 9.09
CA LEU A 35 2.31 -7.18 8.64
C LEU A 35 0.85 -7.33 9.03
N PRO A 36 0.27 -6.34 9.71
CA PRO A 36 -1.13 -6.40 10.10
C PRO A 36 -2.01 -6.21 8.86
N ARG A 37 -3.19 -6.84 8.88
CA ARG A 37 -4.23 -6.67 7.85
C ARG A 37 -4.95 -5.33 7.97
N GLU A 38 -4.82 -4.67 9.10
CA GLU A 38 -5.42 -3.39 9.45
C GLU A 38 -4.32 -2.46 9.97
N LEU A 39 -4.35 -1.21 9.53
CA LEU A 39 -3.38 -0.19 9.86
C LEU A 39 -4.12 0.94 10.57
N ASP A 40 -3.69 1.23 11.80
CA ASP A 40 -4.17 2.39 12.53
C ASP A 40 -3.58 3.64 11.88
N LEU A 41 -4.43 4.37 11.15
CA LEU A 41 -4.05 5.59 10.46
C LEU A 41 -4.79 6.78 11.07
N PRO A 42 -4.13 7.96 11.15
CA PRO A 42 -4.76 9.17 11.66
C PRO A 42 -6.07 9.43 10.91
N LYS A 43 -7.08 9.88 11.65
CA LYS A 43 -8.38 10.21 11.07
C LYS A 43 -8.21 11.31 10.04
N SER A 44 -8.56 11.00 8.80
CA SER A 44 -8.50 11.96 7.70
C SER A 44 -9.86 12.59 7.45
N PRO A 45 -9.92 13.86 7.05
CA PRO A 45 -11.17 14.53 6.75
C PRO A 45 -11.93 13.78 5.65
N GLY A 46 -13.12 13.26 5.97
CA GLY A 46 -13.96 12.50 5.03
C GLY A 46 -13.69 10.99 4.99
N ALA A 47 -12.73 10.47 5.76
CA ALA A 47 -12.65 9.03 6.03
C ALA A 47 -13.83 8.62 6.92
N ALA A 48 -14.42 7.45 6.63
CA ALA A 48 -15.50 6.93 7.47
C ALA A 48 -14.98 6.68 8.89
N ASP A 49 -15.67 7.24 9.90
CA ASP A 49 -15.19 7.31 11.29
C ASP A 49 -14.98 5.95 11.99
N GLU A 50 -15.48 4.86 11.38
CA GLU A 50 -15.55 3.50 11.95
C GLU A 50 -14.72 2.46 11.16
N ASP A 51 -14.14 2.81 10.00
CA ASP A 51 -13.43 1.84 9.14
C ASP A 51 -11.91 2.04 9.22
N ASP A 52 -11.20 1.03 9.74
CA ASP A 52 -9.74 0.98 9.76
C ASP A 52 -9.17 0.82 8.33
N ALA A 53 -7.94 1.26 8.12
CA ALA A 53 -7.29 1.15 6.83
C ALA A 53 -6.81 -0.30 6.61
N HIS A 54 -7.30 -0.98 5.58
CA HIS A 54 -6.89 -2.36 5.33
C HIS A 54 -5.64 -2.44 4.48
N VAL A 55 -4.64 -3.18 4.94
CA VAL A 55 -3.41 -3.43 4.19
C VAL A 55 -3.59 -4.66 3.31
N LEU A 56 -3.30 -4.51 2.03
CA LEU A 56 -3.37 -5.54 1.01
C LEU A 56 -1.98 -5.70 0.38
N TRP A 57 -1.56 -6.95 0.22
CA TRP A 57 -0.35 -7.33 -0.51
C TRP A 57 -0.70 -8.40 -1.53
N ASP A 58 -0.76 -7.99 -2.78
CA ASP A 58 -1.09 -8.88 -3.88
C ASP A 58 0.20 -9.34 -4.54
N MET A 59 0.37 -10.64 -4.72
CA MET A 59 1.54 -11.17 -5.45
C MET A 59 1.49 -10.70 -6.90
N VAL A 60 2.60 -10.13 -7.38
CA VAL A 60 2.73 -9.59 -8.73
C VAL A 60 4.00 -10.10 -9.40
N SER A 61 4.02 -10.04 -10.73
CA SER A 61 5.27 -10.22 -11.48
C SER A 61 6.24 -9.08 -11.14
N PRO A 62 7.55 -9.35 -11.05
CA PRO A 62 8.54 -8.31 -10.80
C PRO A 62 8.40 -7.16 -11.81
N PRO A 63 8.33 -5.89 -11.37
CA PRO A 63 8.17 -4.74 -12.27
C PRO A 63 9.43 -4.44 -13.09
N PHE A 64 10.57 -5.03 -12.71
CA PHE A 64 11.85 -4.93 -13.40
C PHE A 64 12.56 -6.29 -13.37
N ALA A 65 13.50 -6.51 -14.30
CA ALA A 65 14.20 -7.80 -14.46
C ALA A 65 15.43 -7.94 -13.55
N PHE A 66 16.07 -6.83 -13.17
CA PHE A 66 17.29 -6.81 -12.36
C PHE A 66 17.25 -5.68 -11.35
N PHE A 67 17.73 -5.94 -10.14
CA PHE A 67 17.98 -4.90 -9.13
C PHE A 67 19.16 -4.00 -9.54
N GLU A 68 19.34 -2.88 -8.83
CA GLU A 68 20.46 -1.95 -9.06
C GLU A 68 21.84 -2.61 -8.85
N ASN A 69 21.91 -3.66 -8.02
CA ASN A 69 23.12 -4.46 -7.80
C ASN A 69 23.40 -5.47 -8.95
N GLY A 70 22.51 -5.56 -9.95
CA GLY A 70 22.62 -6.48 -11.09
C GLY A 70 22.05 -7.89 -10.86
N GLU A 71 21.49 -8.18 -9.69
CA GLU A 71 20.87 -9.49 -9.40
C GLU A 71 19.50 -9.64 -10.07
N PRO A 72 19.16 -10.84 -10.57
CA PRO A 72 17.87 -11.08 -11.21
C PRO A 72 16.74 -11.09 -10.18
N THR A 73 15.67 -10.35 -10.46
CA THR A 73 14.44 -10.34 -9.64
C THR A 73 13.63 -11.62 -9.77
N ALA A 74 13.90 -12.44 -10.79
CA ALA A 74 13.17 -13.68 -11.05
C ALA A 74 13.31 -14.74 -9.95
N ALA A 75 14.30 -14.62 -9.07
CA ALA A 75 14.47 -15.48 -7.90
C ALA A 75 13.71 -14.98 -6.66
N GLN A 76 13.01 -13.86 -6.77
CA GLN A 76 12.27 -13.23 -5.69
C GLN A 76 10.76 -13.36 -5.93
N THR A 77 10.00 -13.35 -4.85
CA THR A 77 8.55 -13.19 -4.88
C THR A 77 8.25 -11.72 -4.63
N PHE A 78 7.47 -11.08 -5.52
CA PHE A 78 7.08 -9.69 -5.39
C PHE A 78 5.63 -9.56 -4.97
N TYR A 79 5.35 -8.57 -4.15
CA TYR A 79 4.02 -8.18 -3.70
C TYR A 79 3.83 -6.69 -3.91
N GLN A 80 2.67 -6.30 -4.41
CA GLN A 80 2.26 -4.90 -4.48
C GLN A 80 1.50 -4.55 -3.20
N PHE A 81 2.05 -3.60 -2.44
CA PHE A 81 1.45 -3.08 -1.22
C PHE A 81 0.44 -1.99 -1.55
N THR A 82 -0.78 -2.17 -1.06
CA THR A 82 -1.90 -1.25 -1.26
C THR A 82 -2.66 -1.10 0.06
N VAL A 83 -3.03 0.12 0.41
CA VAL A 83 -3.89 0.39 1.57
C VAL A 83 -5.27 0.76 1.06
N LEU A 84 -6.28 0.02 1.50
CA LEU A 84 -7.68 0.28 1.21
C LEU A 84 -8.27 1.13 2.33
N ARG A 85 -8.76 2.32 1.97
CA ARG A 85 -9.52 3.18 2.89
C ARG A 85 -10.91 3.48 2.33
N VAL A 86 -11.87 3.61 3.23
CA VAL A 86 -13.25 3.98 2.91
C VAL A 86 -13.49 5.43 3.29
N TYR A 87 -14.02 6.21 2.36
CA TYR A 87 -14.33 7.62 2.54
C TYR A 87 -15.82 7.85 2.34
N ASP A 88 -16.47 8.65 3.17
CA ASP A 88 -17.90 8.97 3.00
C ASP A 88 -18.14 9.82 1.73
N ASP A 89 -17.20 10.70 1.42
CA ASP A 89 -17.16 11.51 0.20
C ASP A 89 -15.83 11.33 -0.53
N ARG A 90 -15.80 11.56 -1.84
CA ARG A 90 -14.55 11.47 -2.60
C ARG A 90 -13.54 12.52 -2.10
N PRO A 91 -12.40 12.12 -1.51
CA PRO A 91 -11.39 13.05 -1.00
C PRO A 91 -10.68 13.78 -2.14
N SER A 92 -10.06 14.91 -1.81
CA SER A 92 -9.18 15.63 -2.74
C SER A 92 -7.88 14.86 -2.97
N ASN A 93 -7.17 15.16 -4.06
CA ASN A 93 -5.86 14.55 -4.32
C ASN A 93 -4.84 14.86 -3.22
N GLU A 94 -4.91 16.04 -2.60
CA GLU A 94 -4.04 16.44 -1.48
C GLU A 94 -4.30 15.58 -0.24
N ALA A 95 -5.57 15.33 0.10
CA ALA A 95 -5.94 14.45 1.19
C ALA A 95 -5.52 12.99 0.91
N LEU A 96 -5.70 12.50 -0.32
CA LEU A 96 -5.24 11.17 -0.71
C LEU A 96 -3.72 11.01 -0.62
N HIS A 97 -2.97 12.06 -0.97
CA HIS A 97 -1.53 12.06 -0.84
C HIS A 97 -1.11 12.01 0.64
N GLY A 98 -1.70 12.84 1.50
CA GLY A 98 -1.43 12.81 2.94
C GLY A 98 -1.79 11.46 3.59
N ASP A 99 -2.87 10.81 3.11
CA ASP A 99 -3.27 9.48 3.58
C ASP A 99 -2.30 8.39 3.12
N ALA A 100 -1.80 8.50 1.89
CA ALA A 100 -0.76 7.60 1.39
C ALA A 100 0.56 7.81 2.16
N GLU A 101 0.91 9.06 2.47
CA GLU A 101 2.10 9.37 3.26
C GLU A 101 1.99 8.80 4.68
N ALA A 102 0.85 9.00 5.35
CA ALA A 102 0.60 8.42 6.67
C ALA A 102 0.63 6.89 6.66
N ALA A 103 0.07 6.27 5.62
CA ALA A 103 0.13 4.83 5.42
C ALA A 103 1.57 4.32 5.28
N SER A 104 2.38 4.98 4.45
CA SER A 104 3.79 4.65 4.27
C SER A 104 4.59 4.81 5.57
N GLN A 105 4.37 5.91 6.31
CA GLN A 105 5.02 6.16 7.60
C GLN A 105 4.68 5.09 8.65
N ALA A 106 3.44 4.59 8.65
CA ALA A 106 3.02 3.51 9.53
C ALA A 106 3.52 2.13 9.08
N LEU A 107 3.67 1.90 7.77
CA LEU A 107 4.20 0.65 7.21
C LEU A 107 5.72 0.51 7.38
N ASN A 108 6.47 1.61 7.28
CA ASN A 108 7.94 1.60 7.41
C ASN A 108 8.47 0.82 8.63
N PRO A 109 8.08 1.12 9.88
CA PRO A 109 8.60 0.39 11.03
C PRO A 109 8.17 -1.09 11.06
N LEU A 110 7.06 -1.45 10.41
CA LEU A 110 6.60 -2.83 10.30
C LEU A 110 7.46 -3.60 9.28
N LEU A 111 7.82 -2.95 8.18
CA LEU A 111 8.73 -3.49 7.17
C LEU A 111 10.16 -3.60 7.70
N ASP A 112 10.64 -2.61 8.46
CA ASP A 112 11.93 -2.65 9.16
C ASP A 112 12.03 -3.85 10.14
N GLY A 113 10.89 -4.32 10.66
CA GLY A 113 10.81 -5.49 11.54
C GLY A 113 10.79 -6.84 10.82
N THR A 114 10.79 -6.85 9.49
CA THR A 114 10.79 -8.10 8.70
C THR A 114 12.17 -8.78 8.70
N PRO A 115 12.26 -10.09 8.42
CA PRO A 115 13.52 -10.82 8.44
C PRO A 115 14.54 -10.30 7.41
N ASP A 116 15.82 -10.52 7.72
CA ASP A 116 16.92 -10.25 6.78
C ASP A 116 16.66 -10.95 5.44
N GLY A 117 16.68 -10.16 4.35
CA GLY A 117 16.43 -10.63 2.99
C GLY A 117 15.06 -10.23 2.44
N VAL A 118 14.13 -9.77 3.26
CA VAL A 118 12.96 -9.02 2.78
C VAL A 118 13.43 -7.62 2.38
N GLY A 119 13.11 -7.23 1.14
CA GLY A 119 13.32 -5.88 0.65
C GLY A 119 11.99 -5.21 0.34
N TRP A 120 11.94 -3.89 0.44
CA TRP A 120 10.75 -3.12 0.13
C TRP A 120 11.12 -1.77 -0.48
N GLN A 121 10.15 -1.18 -1.18
CA GLN A 121 10.24 0.15 -1.75
C GLN A 121 8.87 0.78 -1.68
N LEU A 122 8.71 1.81 -0.84
CA LEU A 122 7.50 2.61 -0.72
C LEU A 122 7.62 3.88 -1.59
N TRP A 123 6.50 4.38 -2.12
CA TRP A 123 6.50 5.58 -2.98
C TRP A 123 6.92 6.86 -2.27
N GLU A 124 6.74 6.98 -0.96
CA GLU A 124 7.25 8.15 -0.21
C GLU A 124 8.79 8.20 -0.17
N ASP A 125 9.45 7.06 -0.34
CA ASP A 125 10.92 6.97 -0.44
C ASP A 125 11.42 7.22 -1.87
N LEU A 126 10.51 7.24 -2.86
CA LEU A 126 10.81 7.68 -4.21
C LEU A 126 10.84 9.20 -4.25
N ARG A 127 12.00 9.76 -3.84
CA ARG A 127 12.32 11.19 -3.86
C ARG A 127 11.79 11.88 -5.13
N GLU A 128 11.22 13.06 -4.97
CA GLU A 128 10.92 13.96 -6.10
C GLU A 128 12.16 14.11 -7.00
N LEU A 129 11.97 13.88 -8.30
CA LEU A 129 12.97 14.16 -9.34
C LEU A 129 13.00 15.65 -9.70
#